data_AF-A0A956DXK1-F1
#
_entry.id   AF-A0A956DXK1-F1
#
_cell.length_a   1.000
_cell.length_b   1.000
_cell.length_c   1.000
_cell.angle_alpha   90.00
_cell.angle_beta   90.00
_cell.angle_gamma   90.00
#
_symmetry.space_group_name_H-M   'P 1'
#
loop_
_entity.id
_entity.type
_entity.pdbx_description
1 polymer ?
#
loop_
_entity_poly.entity_id
_entity_poly.type
_entity_poly.pdbx_seq_one_letter_code
_entity_poly.pdbx_strand_id
1 'polypeptide(L)'
;MTASDTRGYSIRVVAKRCGISAHTLRMWERRYGFPQPARTGGGARRYSDADVERLELIGAALERGYRPHEVVAEDPEVLRRLTTRAPAALASGEGPSVEGALQAVATDDRAGLAQELRRAAAVHGPRAFVSRYLAPLVRGIGEA
;
A
#
# COMPACT_ATOMS: atom_id res chain seq x y z
N MET A 1 -20.04 31.16 24.21
CA MET A 1 -18.94 31.07 23.22
C MET A 1 -18.97 29.68 22.59
N THR A 2 -19.52 29.57 21.37
CA THR A 2 -19.79 28.30 20.69
C THR A 2 -18.51 27.71 20.10
N ALA A 3 -18.08 26.56 20.62
CA ALA A 3 -17.04 25.75 20.00
C ALA A 3 -17.61 25.12 18.73
N SER A 4 -17.28 25.66 17.57
CA SER A 4 -17.58 25.02 16.28
C SER A 4 -16.87 23.67 16.25
N ASP A 5 -17.63 22.57 16.27
CA ASP A 5 -17.10 21.22 16.08
C ASP A 5 -16.60 21.12 14.64
N THR A 6 -15.27 21.24 14.46
CA THR A 6 -14.62 21.10 13.17
C THR A 6 -14.96 19.73 12.60
N ARG A 7 -15.87 19.69 11.63
CA ARG A 7 -16.26 18.46 10.92
C ARG A 7 -15.03 17.86 10.24
N GLY A 8 -14.86 16.55 10.38
CA GLY A 8 -13.74 15.81 9.81
C GLY A 8 -13.46 14.51 10.55
N TYR A 9 -12.64 13.65 9.95
CA TYR A 9 -12.32 12.34 10.51
C TYR A 9 -11.32 12.46 11.66
N SER A 10 -11.41 11.57 12.65
CA SER A 10 -10.38 11.44 13.67
C SER A 10 -9.17 10.68 13.15
N ILE A 11 -7.98 10.93 13.72
CA ILE A 11 -6.75 10.21 13.35
C ILE A 11 -6.90 8.68 13.44
N ARG A 12 -7.74 8.18 14.36
CA ARG A 12 -8.00 6.73 14.51
C ARG A 12 -8.76 6.18 13.31
N VAL A 13 -9.76 6.92 12.82
CA VAL A 13 -10.55 6.53 11.64
C VAL A 13 -9.68 6.56 10.40
N VAL A 14 -8.92 7.64 10.20
CA VAL A 14 -8.01 7.78 9.05
C VAL A 14 -6.93 6.70 9.06
N ALA A 15 -6.32 6.43 10.21
CA ALA A 15 -5.30 5.39 10.33
C ALA A 15 -5.83 4.00 9.92
N LYS A 16 -7.07 3.68 10.31
CA LYS A 16 -7.71 2.41 9.92
C LYS A 16 -8.05 2.37 8.43
N ARG A 17 -8.59 3.46 7.87
CA ARG A 17 -8.97 3.54 6.45
C ARG A 17 -7.77 3.44 5.51
N CYS A 18 -6.72 4.19 5.80
CA CYS A 18 -5.57 4.32 4.89
C CYS A 18 -4.48 3.25 5.13
N GLY A 19 -4.61 2.40 6.16
CA GLY A 19 -3.58 1.43 6.52
C GLY A 19 -2.27 2.04 7.06
N ILE A 20 -2.30 3.31 7.47
CA ILE A 20 -1.14 4.07 7.95
C ILE A 20 -1.29 4.31 9.45
N SER A 21 -0.29 3.98 10.25
CA SER A 21 -0.39 4.15 11.70
C SER A 21 -0.58 5.61 12.10
N ALA A 22 -1.34 5.86 13.18
CA ALA A 22 -1.51 7.20 13.73
C ALA A 22 -0.17 7.85 14.15
N HIS A 23 0.83 7.05 14.53
CA HIS A 23 2.17 7.54 14.80
C HIS A 23 2.85 8.04 13.52
N THR A 24 2.77 7.29 12.42
CA THR A 24 3.30 7.65 11.11
C THR A 24 2.67 8.95 10.59
N LEU A 25 1.34 9.09 10.69
CA LEU A 25 0.65 10.32 10.26
C LEU A 25 1.14 11.56 11.03
N ARG A 26 1.36 11.45 12.35
CA ARG A 26 1.93 12.54 13.16
C ARG A 26 3.38 12.84 12.80
N MET A 27 4.15 11.82 12.46
CA MET A 27 5.54 11.99 12.01
C MET A 27 5.58 12.72 10.66
N TRP A 28 4.69 12.37 9.73
CA TRP A 28 4.63 13.02 8.43
C TRP A 28 4.16 14.47 8.52
N GLU A 29 3.16 14.78 9.34
CA GLU A 29 2.74 16.17 9.62
C GLU A 29 3.95 17.01 10.07
N ARG A 30 4.81 16.46 10.93
CA ARG A 30 6.01 17.16 11.41
C ARG A 30 7.14 17.24 10.38
N ARG A 31 7.38 16.16 9.63
CA ARG A 31 8.56 16.02 8.75
C ARG A 31 8.34 16.59 7.36
N TYR A 32 7.15 16.36 6.82
CA TYR A 32 6.77 16.70 5.45
C TYR A 32 5.73 17.82 5.41
N GLY A 33 5.19 18.23 6.56
CA GLY A 33 4.12 19.22 6.60
C GLY A 33 2.80 18.70 6.04
N PHE A 34 2.64 17.38 5.86
CA PHE A 34 1.45 16.73 5.34
C PHE A 34 1.17 15.44 6.11
N PRO A 35 -0.09 15.09 6.42
CA PRO A 35 -1.31 15.86 6.22
C PRO A 35 -1.38 17.11 7.11
N GLN A 36 -2.22 18.10 6.74
CA GLN A 36 -2.45 19.33 7.51
C GLN A 36 -3.87 19.36 8.10
N PRO A 37 -4.20 18.47 9.06
CA PRO A 37 -5.55 18.41 9.59
C PRO A 37 -5.91 19.69 10.36
N ALA A 38 -7.16 20.12 10.22
CA ALA A 38 -7.71 21.17 11.05
C ALA A 38 -7.75 20.72 12.53
N ARG A 39 -7.77 21.69 13.45
CA ARG A 39 -7.90 21.41 14.88
C ARG A 39 -9.26 21.86 15.38
N THR A 40 -9.88 21.04 16.23
CA THR A 40 -11.05 21.44 17.03
C THR A 40 -10.65 22.44 18.11
N GLY A 41 -11.63 23.09 18.74
CA GLY A 41 -11.39 23.95 19.91
C GLY A 41 -10.68 23.25 21.08
N GLY A 42 -10.75 21.91 21.17
CA GLY A 42 -10.02 21.09 22.14
C GLY A 42 -8.65 20.59 21.67
N GLY A 43 -8.13 21.06 20.52
CA GLY A 43 -6.82 20.68 19.99
C GLY A 43 -6.75 19.33 19.28
N ALA A 44 -7.86 18.60 19.17
CA ALA A 44 -7.91 17.33 18.44
C ALA A 44 -7.85 17.56 16.92
N ARG A 45 -7.09 16.71 16.20
CA ARG A 45 -6.94 16.72 14.74
C ARG A 45 -8.20 16.21 14.04
N ARG A 46 -8.61 16.92 13.00
CA ARG A 46 -9.74 16.62 12.11
C ARG A 46 -9.27 16.67 10.66
N TYR A 47 -9.34 15.53 10.00
CA TYR A 47 -8.93 15.37 8.61
C TYR A 47 -10.13 15.63 7.71
N SER A 48 -9.92 16.40 6.65
CA SER A 48 -10.93 16.62 5.61
C SER A 48 -11.10 15.37 4.74
N ASP A 49 -12.18 15.30 3.95
CA ASP A 49 -12.34 14.25 2.94
C ASP A 49 -11.17 14.24 1.95
N ALA A 50 -10.67 15.41 1.53
CA ALA A 50 -9.53 15.54 0.63
C ALA A 50 -8.22 14.99 1.25
N ASP A 51 -7.99 15.22 2.54
CA ASP A 51 -6.85 14.62 3.24
C ASP A 51 -6.94 13.09 3.24
N VAL A 52 -8.14 12.56 3.50
CA VAL A 52 -8.37 11.11 3.55
C VAL A 52 -8.20 10.47 2.19
N GLU A 53 -8.76 11.05 1.13
CA GLU A 53 -8.61 10.55 -0.24
C GLU A 53 -7.13 10.47 -0.64
N ARG A 54 -6.34 11.53 -0.36
CA ARG A 54 -4.91 11.52 -0.66
C ARG A 54 -4.14 10.51 0.19
N LEU A 55 -4.49 10.36 1.46
CA LEU A 55 -3.87 9.35 2.33
C LEU A 55 -4.24 7.93 1.92
N GLU A 56 -5.43 7.69 1.36
CA GLU A 56 -5.82 6.41 0.78
C GLU A 56 -4.97 6.08 -0.45
N LEU A 57 -4.73 7.05 -1.34
CA LEU A 57 -3.82 6.88 -2.48
C LEU A 57 -2.38 6.60 -2.03
N ILE A 58 -1.88 7.32 -1.01
CA ILE A 58 -0.55 7.06 -0.45
C ILE A 58 -0.51 5.66 0.18
N GLY A 59 -1.54 5.26 0.93
CA GLY A 59 -1.66 3.92 1.50
C GLY A 59 -1.56 2.84 0.42
N ALA A 60 -2.31 3.00 -0.67
CA ALA A 60 -2.25 2.09 -1.81
C ALA A 60 -0.86 2.06 -2.48
N ALA A 61 -0.17 3.19 -2.59
CA ALA A 61 1.20 3.22 -3.10
C ALA A 61 2.18 2.50 -2.15
N LEU A 62 2.06 2.69 -0.83
CA LEU A 62 2.89 1.97 0.14
C LEU A 62 2.66 0.45 0.08
N GLU A 63 1.41 0.00 -0.11
CA GLU A 63 1.10 -1.42 -0.31
C GLU A 63 1.78 -2.01 -1.55
N ARG A 64 2.03 -1.19 -2.57
CA ARG A 64 2.72 -1.56 -3.81
C ARG A 64 4.24 -1.44 -3.70
N GLY A 65 4.77 -1.11 -2.52
CA GLY A 65 6.20 -1.11 -2.24
C GLY A 65 6.91 0.24 -2.37
N TYR A 66 6.20 1.32 -2.70
CA TYR A 66 6.77 2.66 -2.67
C TYR A 66 7.15 3.06 -1.24
N ARG A 67 8.20 3.86 -1.08
CA ARG A 67 8.65 4.37 0.21
C ARG A 67 7.96 5.68 0.54
N PRO A 68 7.72 5.99 1.82
CA PRO A 68 7.05 7.24 2.22
C PRO A 68 7.64 8.52 1.62
N HIS A 69 8.98 8.62 1.52
CA HIS A 69 9.63 9.81 0.97
C HIS A 69 9.38 10.01 -0.53
N GLU A 70 8.98 8.97 -1.25
CA GLU A 70 8.69 9.00 -2.69
C GLU A 70 7.24 9.37 -3.00
N VAL A 71 6.34 9.36 -2.00
CA VAL A 71 4.89 9.48 -2.24
C VAL A 71 4.21 10.54 -1.38
N VAL A 72 4.74 10.86 -0.19
CA VAL A 72 4.08 11.79 0.74
C VAL A 72 4.05 13.23 0.19
N ALA A 73 5.08 13.62 -0.56
CA ALA A 73 5.18 14.95 -1.17
C ALA A 73 4.53 15.03 -2.56
N GLU A 74 4.13 13.90 -3.15
CA GLU A 74 3.67 13.83 -4.54
C GLU A 74 2.24 14.32 -4.72
N ASP A 75 1.97 14.91 -5.88
CA ASP A 75 0.64 15.39 -6.25
C ASP A 75 -0.39 14.24 -6.33
N PRO A 76 -1.67 14.44 -5.94
CA PRO A 76 -2.71 13.43 -6.04
C PRO A 76 -2.84 12.78 -7.42
N GLU A 77 -2.64 13.52 -8.52
CA GLU A 77 -2.68 12.97 -9.88
C GLU A 77 -1.48 12.04 -10.18
N VAL A 78 -0.31 12.35 -9.61
CA VAL A 78 0.84 11.44 -9.68
C VAL A 78 0.53 10.17 -8.89
N LEU A 79 0.01 10.31 -7.67
CA LEU A 79 -0.37 9.17 -6.82
C LEU A 79 -1.45 8.29 -7.47
N ARG A 80 -2.45 8.89 -8.12
CA ARG A 80 -3.48 8.17 -8.91
C ARG A 80 -2.85 7.36 -10.03
N ARG A 81 -1.85 7.91 -10.74
CA ARG A 81 -1.14 7.18 -11.80
C ARG A 81 -0.30 6.02 -11.25
N LEU A 82 0.39 6.22 -10.12
CA LEU A 82 1.21 5.20 -9.46
C LEU A 82 0.36 4.05 -8.88
N THR A 83 -0.88 4.34 -8.47
CA THR A 83 -1.82 3.37 -7.90
C THR A 83 -2.66 2.67 -8.97
N THR A 84 -3.10 3.39 -10.01
CA THR A 84 -3.89 2.86 -11.14
C THR A 84 -3.06 1.92 -12.02
N ARG A 85 -1.80 2.27 -12.29
CA ARG A 85 -0.95 1.44 -13.13
C ARG A 85 -0.49 0.24 -12.31
N ALA A 86 -1.23 -0.86 -12.30
CA ALA A 86 -0.62 -2.17 -12.03
C ALA A 86 0.72 -2.22 -12.80
N PRO A 87 1.85 -2.65 -12.20
CA PRO A 87 3.08 -2.86 -12.97
C PRO A 87 2.68 -3.56 -14.26
N ALA A 88 3.14 -3.07 -15.41
CA ALA A 88 2.66 -3.50 -16.72
C ALA A 88 2.66 -5.04 -16.88
N ALA A 89 3.54 -5.74 -16.14
CA ALA A 89 3.55 -7.19 -15.98
C ALA A 89 2.23 -7.85 -15.50
N LEU A 90 1.41 -7.17 -14.69
CA LEU A 90 0.10 -7.68 -14.25
C LEU A 90 -1.02 -7.46 -15.27
N ALA A 91 -0.88 -6.47 -16.15
CA ALA A 91 -1.89 -6.16 -17.16
C ALA A 91 -1.82 -7.13 -18.37
N SER A 92 -0.67 -7.78 -18.57
CA SER A 92 -0.46 -8.69 -19.70
C SER A 92 -0.96 -10.12 -19.47
N GLY A 93 -1.47 -10.48 -18.28
CA GLY A 93 -1.81 -11.89 -17.96
C GLY A 93 -0.60 -12.83 -17.85
N GLU A 94 0.57 -12.42 -18.33
CA GLU A 94 1.89 -13.06 -18.18
C GLU A 94 2.59 -12.66 -16.86
N GLY A 95 1.78 -12.32 -15.86
CA GLY A 95 2.29 -12.03 -14.52
C GLY A 95 2.78 -13.31 -13.84
N PRO A 96 3.69 -13.19 -12.87
CA PRO A 96 4.10 -14.31 -12.06
C PRO A 96 2.87 -14.96 -11.40
N SER A 97 2.73 -16.27 -11.58
CA SER A 97 1.54 -17.03 -11.16
C SER A 97 1.92 -18.04 -10.06
N VAL A 98 1.04 -18.20 -9.06
CA VAL A 98 1.21 -19.25 -8.04
C VAL A 98 1.18 -20.62 -8.70
N GLU A 99 0.33 -20.82 -9.70
CA GLU A 99 0.20 -22.07 -10.45
C GLU A 99 1.45 -22.37 -11.30
N GLY A 100 2.03 -21.35 -11.93
CA GLY A 100 3.32 -21.49 -12.64
C GLY A 100 4.46 -21.88 -11.71
N ALA A 101 4.50 -21.32 -10.49
CA ALA A 101 5.47 -21.70 -9.49
C ALA A 101 5.24 -23.11 -8.93
N LEU A 102 3.98 -23.52 -8.72
CA LEU A 102 3.64 -24.90 -8.33
C LEU A 102 4.05 -25.91 -9.41
N GLN A 103 3.83 -25.59 -10.69
CA GLN A 103 4.27 -26.43 -11.79
C GLN A 103 5.80 -26.59 -11.82
N ALA A 104 6.54 -25.50 -11.63
CA ALA A 104 8.00 -25.55 -11.57
C ALA A 104 8.51 -26.41 -10.39
N VAL A 105 7.83 -26.36 -9.24
CA VAL A 105 8.10 -27.26 -8.10
C VAL A 105 7.82 -28.71 -8.48
N ALA A 106 6.66 -28.99 -9.08
CA ALA A 106 6.26 -30.34 -9.47
C ALA A 106 7.21 -30.99 -10.48
N THR A 107 7.87 -30.19 -11.33
CA THR A 107 8.84 -30.68 -12.33
C THR A 107 10.31 -30.57 -11.89
N ASP A 108 10.58 -30.25 -10.62
CA ASP A 108 11.94 -29.92 -10.07
C ASP A 108 12.70 -28.87 -10.93
N ASP A 109 11.97 -27.95 -11.58
CA ASP A 109 12.55 -26.85 -12.34
C ASP A 109 12.93 -25.70 -11.40
N ARG A 110 14.09 -25.85 -10.77
CA ARG A 110 14.65 -24.84 -9.85
C ARG A 110 14.89 -23.49 -10.53
N ALA A 111 15.25 -23.50 -11.82
CA ALA A 111 15.53 -22.28 -12.56
C ALA A 111 14.24 -21.51 -12.85
N GLY A 112 13.20 -22.21 -13.32
CA GLY A 112 11.87 -21.66 -13.52
C GLY A 112 11.27 -21.13 -12.23
N LEU A 113 11.35 -21.89 -11.13
CA LEU A 113 10.87 -21.44 -9.82
C LEU A 113 11.57 -20.15 -9.36
N ALA A 114 12.90 -20.11 -9.44
CA ALA A 114 13.66 -18.92 -9.05
C ALA A 114 13.33 -17.70 -9.94
N GLN A 115 13.03 -17.93 -11.22
CA GLN A 115 12.61 -16.87 -12.13
C GLN A 115 11.24 -16.31 -11.76
N GLU A 116 10.27 -17.19 -11.47
CA GLU A 116 8.92 -16.82 -11.06
C GLU A 116 8.90 -16.06 -9.73
N LEU A 117 9.64 -16.53 -8.72
CA LEU A 117 9.77 -15.83 -7.44
C LEU A 117 10.37 -14.42 -7.60
N ARG A 118 11.40 -14.26 -8.44
CA ARG A 118 12.01 -12.94 -8.71
C ARG A 118 11.04 -12.00 -9.41
N ARG A 119 10.30 -12.49 -10.41
CA ARG A 119 9.27 -11.73 -11.10
C ARG A 119 8.17 -11.31 -10.12
N ALA A 120 7.68 -12.23 -9.29
CA ALA A 120 6.67 -11.97 -8.27
C ALA A 120 7.12 -10.89 -7.28
N ALA A 121 8.37 -10.95 -6.82
CA ALA A 121 8.93 -9.96 -5.91
C ALA A 121 9.04 -8.56 -6.57
N ALA A 122 9.46 -8.50 -7.84
CA ALA A 122 9.57 -7.23 -8.57
C ALA A 122 8.20 -6.61 -8.87
N VAL A 123 7.19 -7.45 -9.15
CA VAL A 123 5.83 -7.03 -9.48
C VAL A 123 5.06 -6.58 -8.26
N HIS A 124 5.08 -7.35 -7.18
CA HIS A 124 4.27 -7.07 -6.00
C HIS A 124 4.98 -6.19 -4.96
N GLY A 125 6.30 -6.06 -5.06
CA GLY A 125 7.11 -5.53 -3.97
C GLY A 125 7.16 -6.49 -2.77
N PRO A 126 8.05 -6.25 -1.80
CA PRO A 126 8.43 -7.26 -0.81
C PRO A 126 7.28 -7.69 0.12
N ARG A 127 6.43 -6.76 0.57
CA ARG A 127 5.35 -7.08 1.51
C ARG A 127 4.23 -7.88 0.82
N ALA A 128 3.75 -7.40 -0.32
CA ALA A 128 2.68 -8.08 -1.04
C ALA A 128 3.17 -9.37 -1.70
N PHE A 129 4.45 -9.47 -2.08
CA PHE A 129 5.05 -10.74 -2.47
C PHE A 129 4.91 -11.80 -1.37
N VAL A 130 5.30 -11.48 -0.13
CA VAL A 130 5.20 -12.44 0.97
C VAL A 130 3.75 -12.81 1.28
N SER A 131 2.86 -11.81 1.43
CA SER A 131 1.49 -12.07 1.88
C SER A 131 0.54 -12.56 0.79
N ARG A 132 0.72 -12.12 -0.46
CA ARG A 132 -0.20 -12.40 -1.57
C ARG A 132 0.32 -13.45 -2.56
N TYR A 133 1.61 -13.78 -2.55
CA TYR A 133 2.20 -14.76 -3.48
C TYR A 133 2.87 -15.94 -2.77
N LEU A 134 3.83 -15.67 -1.87
CA LEU A 134 4.60 -16.73 -1.21
C LEU A 134 3.75 -17.58 -0.25
N ALA A 135 2.89 -16.96 0.56
CA ALA A 135 2.04 -17.70 1.50
C ALA A 135 1.05 -18.67 0.80
N PRO A 136 0.33 -18.28 -0.27
CA PRO A 136 -0.43 -19.22 -1.09
C PRO A 136 0.42 -20.33 -1.71
N LEU A 137 1.61 -20.00 -2.24
CA LEU A 137 2.51 -20.99 -2.85
C LEU A 137 2.92 -22.08 -1.84
N VAL A 138 3.36 -21.69 -0.65
CA VAL A 138 3.78 -22.64 0.41
C VAL A 138 2.62 -23.54 0.82
N ARG A 139 1.38 -23.02 0.88
CA ARG A 139 0.20 -23.86 1.14
C ARG A 139 -0.06 -24.85 0.01
N GLY A 140 -0.01 -24.39 -1.24
CA GLY A 140 -0.21 -25.26 -2.41
C GLY A 140 0.84 -26.39 -2.49
N ILE A 141 2.09 -26.12 -2.10
CA ILE A 141 3.14 -27.15 -2.01
C ILE A 141 2.81 -28.20 -0.93
N GLY A 142 2.19 -27.80 0.18
CA GLY A 142 1.81 -28.71 1.25
C GLY A 142 0.54 -29.53 0.97
N GLU A 143 -0.25 -29.13 -0.02
CA GLU A 143 -1.49 -29.81 -0.45
C GLU A 143 -1.27 -30.73 -1.67
N ALA A 144 -0.11 -30.62 -2.33
CA ALA A 144 0.31 -31.43 -3.49
C ALA A 144 1.12 -32.66 -3.08
#